data_AF-A0A935Z863-F1
#
_entry.id   AF-A0A935Z863-F1
#
_cell.length_a   1.000
_cell.length_b   1.000
_cell.length_c   1.000
_cell.angle_alpha   90.00
_cell.angle_beta   90.00
_cell.angle_gamma   90.00
#
_symmetry.space_group_name_H-M   'P 1'
#
loop_
_entity.id
_entity.type
_entity.pdbx_description
1 polymer ?
#
loop_
_entity_poly.entity_id
_entity_poly.type
_entity_poly.pdbx_seq_one_letter_code
_entity_poly.pdbx_strand_id
1 'polypeptide(L)'
;MRFRRRLAFVVLAAGVFAHPGCTTEDILLVTLPDGGLSVDADIEPREEGTRCERDTDCPSDAFCARRSCAGRDGRCERRPTFCDGTPAPVCGCDGVTYWNDCLRKARGHTSAIPGECALGSAKGCDRGTKCAPGAVCTRIVPAPEACAPDVPGVCWVVPAACPPASGVDRFVACGPPGGEPPCVDLCQAARSGVPHARATTCP
;
A
#
# COMPACT_ATOMS: atom_id res chain seq x y z
N MET A 1 67.25 -33.51 -8.90
CA MET A 1 67.16 -32.06 -9.18
C MET A 1 66.15 -31.45 -8.22
N ARG A 2 66.53 -30.34 -7.57
CA ARG A 2 65.75 -29.59 -6.58
C ARG A 2 64.58 -28.86 -7.26
N PHE A 3 63.42 -28.71 -6.61
CA PHE A 3 62.80 -27.41 -6.32
C PHE A 3 61.63 -27.57 -5.35
N ARG A 4 61.83 -27.11 -4.10
CA ARG A 4 60.81 -27.05 -3.04
C ARG A 4 59.79 -25.98 -3.41
N ARG A 5 58.51 -26.33 -3.54
CA ARG A 5 57.40 -25.37 -3.63
C ARG A 5 57.25 -24.68 -2.27
N ARG A 6 57.58 -23.38 -2.20
CA ARG A 6 57.32 -22.55 -1.03
C ARG A 6 55.82 -22.23 -1.01
N LEU A 7 55.09 -22.71 -0.01
CA LEU A 7 53.76 -22.20 0.33
C LEU A 7 53.93 -20.76 0.84
N ALA A 8 53.31 -19.80 0.16
CA ALA A 8 53.16 -18.45 0.68
C ALA A 8 51.90 -18.41 1.55
N PHE A 9 52.07 -18.32 2.88
CA PHE A 9 50.99 -17.94 3.79
C PHE A 9 50.88 -16.42 3.78
N VAL A 10 49.80 -15.89 3.22
CA VAL A 10 49.43 -14.48 3.34
C VAL A 10 48.76 -14.32 4.70
N VAL A 11 49.49 -13.77 5.66
CA VAL A 11 48.93 -13.31 6.94
C VAL A 11 48.29 -11.95 6.69
N LEU A 12 46.97 -11.91 6.55
CA LEU A 12 46.20 -10.66 6.58
C LEU A 12 46.13 -10.20 8.04
N ALA A 13 46.99 -9.26 8.40
CA ALA A 13 46.89 -8.52 9.65
C ALA A 13 45.63 -7.65 9.60
N ALA A 14 44.64 -7.96 10.43
CA ALA A 14 43.50 -7.09 10.68
C ALA A 14 43.99 -5.87 11.47
N GLY A 15 44.35 -4.81 10.76
CA GLY A 15 44.61 -3.50 11.34
C GLY A 15 43.30 -2.89 11.83
N VAL A 16 43.11 -2.86 13.15
CA VAL A 16 42.08 -2.05 13.79
C VAL A 16 42.47 -0.58 13.59
N PHE A 17 41.75 0.12 12.71
CA PHE A 17 41.86 1.57 12.57
C PHE A 17 41.25 2.24 13.81
N ALA A 18 42.10 2.52 14.79
CA ALA A 18 41.79 3.43 15.87
C ALA A 18 41.45 4.81 15.29
N HIS A 19 40.21 5.25 15.46
CA HIS A 19 39.82 6.63 15.21
C HIS A 19 40.37 7.49 16.36
N PRO A 20 40.91 8.70 16.10
CA PRO A 20 41.65 9.50 17.08
C PRO A 20 40.78 10.19 18.15
N GLY A 21 39.65 9.60 18.55
CA GLY A 21 38.65 10.23 19.43
C GLY A 21 38.05 9.38 20.54
N CYS A 22 38.50 8.14 20.76
CA CYS A 22 38.05 7.36 21.92
C CYS A 22 39.16 7.30 22.97
N THR A 23 39.09 8.19 23.96
CA THR A 23 39.85 8.09 25.21
C THR A 23 39.03 7.28 26.22
N THR A 24 39.71 6.41 26.98
CA THR A 24 39.10 5.49 27.96
C THR A 24 38.80 6.21 29.27
N GLU A 25 37.97 7.25 29.24
CA GLU A 25 37.49 7.89 30.47
C GLU A 25 35.97 7.72 30.57
N ASP A 26 35.61 6.95 31.61
CA ASP A 26 34.28 6.76 32.21
C ASP A 26 33.22 5.95 31.45
N ILE A 27 33.46 4.64 31.28
CA ILE A 27 32.36 3.67 31.12
C ILE A 27 31.86 3.28 32.53
N LEU A 28 30.72 3.83 32.93
CA LEU A 28 30.02 3.42 34.15
C LEU A 28 29.29 2.08 33.91
N LEU A 29 29.92 0.98 34.30
CA LEU A 29 29.28 -0.34 34.35
C LEU A 29 28.39 -0.42 35.59
N VAL A 30 27.09 -0.19 35.42
CA VAL A 30 26.09 -0.44 36.47
C VAL A 30 25.71 -1.91 36.40
N THR A 31 26.08 -2.68 37.43
CA THR A 31 25.51 -4.01 37.65
C THR A 31 24.09 -3.84 38.15
N LEU A 32 23.11 -4.05 37.25
CA LEU A 32 21.73 -4.26 37.65
C LEU A 32 21.70 -5.54 38.49
N PRO A 33 21.08 -5.54 39.69
CA PRO A 33 20.87 -6.79 40.41
C PRO A 33 20.05 -7.71 39.51
N ASP A 34 20.42 -8.98 39.47
CA ASP A 34 19.65 -10.09 38.88
C ASP A 34 18.34 -10.28 39.67
N GLY A 35 17.51 -9.24 39.72
CA GLY A 35 16.11 -9.32 40.01
C GLY A 35 15.44 -9.75 38.73
N GLY A 36 15.37 -11.07 38.53
CA GLY A 36 14.51 -11.65 37.53
C GLY A 36 13.09 -11.17 37.77
N LEU A 37 12.69 -10.12 37.05
CA LEU A 37 11.30 -10.00 36.65
C LEU A 37 11.06 -11.20 35.76
N SER A 38 10.40 -12.22 36.28
CA SER A 38 9.38 -12.88 35.49
C SER A 38 8.38 -11.79 35.11
N VAL A 39 8.69 -11.07 34.03
CA VAL A 39 7.61 -10.67 33.14
C VAL A 39 7.01 -11.99 32.74
N ASP A 40 5.84 -12.29 33.29
CA ASP A 40 5.03 -13.38 32.79
C ASP A 40 5.05 -13.26 31.28
N ALA A 41 5.55 -14.33 30.66
CA ALA A 41 5.66 -14.47 29.23
C ALA A 41 4.26 -14.69 28.67
N ASP A 42 3.37 -13.72 28.86
CA ASP A 42 2.22 -13.51 28.01
C ASP A 42 2.62 -12.53 26.89
N ILE A 43 3.78 -12.79 26.26
CA ILE A 43 3.85 -12.55 24.83
C ILE A 43 2.93 -13.61 24.23
N GLU A 44 1.62 -13.35 24.29
CA GLU A 44 0.64 -13.98 23.42
C GLU A 44 1.30 -13.96 22.04
N PRO A 45 1.68 -15.13 21.49
CA PRO A 45 2.32 -15.17 20.18
C PRO A 45 1.35 -14.46 19.27
N ARG A 46 1.76 -13.34 18.64
CA ARG A 46 0.94 -12.55 17.70
C ARG A 46 0.06 -13.54 16.96
N GLU A 47 -1.23 -13.59 17.33
CA GLU A 47 -2.14 -14.66 16.94
C GLU A 47 -1.96 -14.92 15.45
N GLU A 48 -1.23 -15.99 15.16
CA GLU A 48 -0.79 -16.29 13.81
C GLU A 48 -2.03 -16.89 13.15
N GLY A 49 -2.87 -15.99 12.62
CA GLY A 49 -4.28 -16.24 12.32
C GLY A 49 -4.56 -17.62 11.75
N THR A 50 -5.69 -18.20 12.15
CA THR A 50 -6.13 -19.54 11.74
C THR A 50 -6.02 -19.71 10.23
N ARG A 51 -5.53 -20.87 9.77
CA ARG A 51 -5.48 -21.16 8.34
C ARG A 51 -6.89 -21.17 7.76
N CYS A 52 -7.03 -20.58 6.58
CA CYS A 52 -8.29 -20.47 5.86
C CYS A 52 -8.06 -20.68 4.37
N GLU A 53 -9.11 -21.08 3.65
CA GLU A 53 -9.13 -21.06 2.19
C GLU A 53 -10.15 -20.04 1.64
N ARG A 54 -11.15 -19.70 2.46
CA ARG A 54 -12.23 -18.77 2.13
C ARG A 54 -12.53 -17.85 3.31
N ASP A 55 -13.12 -16.70 3.03
CA ASP A 55 -13.49 -15.73 4.06
C ASP A 55 -14.49 -16.29 5.08
N THR A 56 -15.32 -17.26 4.67
CA THR A 56 -16.28 -17.96 5.55
C THR A 56 -15.63 -18.86 6.59
N ASP A 57 -14.35 -19.21 6.42
CA ASP A 57 -13.60 -19.99 7.38
C ASP A 57 -13.09 -19.10 8.54
N CYS A 58 -13.24 -17.78 8.41
CA CYS A 58 -12.83 -16.78 9.38
C CYS A 58 -14.01 -16.19 10.16
N PRO A 59 -13.78 -15.61 11.35
CA PRO A 59 -14.77 -14.82 12.07
C PRO A 59 -15.38 -13.70 11.20
N SER A 60 -16.59 -13.24 11.55
CA SER A 60 -17.35 -12.27 10.75
C SER A 60 -16.68 -10.90 10.55
N ASP A 61 -15.76 -10.53 11.43
CA ASP A 61 -14.95 -9.31 11.39
C ASP A 61 -13.54 -9.55 10.83
N ALA A 62 -13.29 -10.73 10.25
CA ALA A 62 -12.05 -11.10 9.60
C ALA A 62 -12.27 -11.46 8.12
N PHE A 63 -11.18 -11.70 7.42
CA PHE A 63 -11.18 -12.22 6.05
C PHE A 63 -9.97 -13.13 5.86
N CYS A 64 -10.00 -13.94 4.81
CA CYS A 64 -8.90 -14.84 4.53
C CYS A 64 -7.78 -14.11 3.76
N ALA A 65 -6.72 -13.73 4.47
CA ALA A 65 -5.55 -13.09 3.88
C ALA A 65 -4.62 -14.12 3.24
N ARG A 66 -4.83 -14.38 1.96
CA ARG A 66 -3.98 -15.20 1.08
C ARG A 66 -2.77 -14.41 0.58
N ARG A 67 -1.69 -15.13 0.28
CA ARG A 67 -0.40 -14.55 -0.17
C ARG A 67 -0.45 -13.94 -1.57
N SER A 68 -1.39 -14.37 -2.42
CA SER A 68 -1.55 -13.87 -3.77
C SER A 68 -2.99 -14.08 -4.25
N CYS A 69 -3.36 -13.43 -5.35
CA CYS A 69 -4.69 -13.58 -5.95
C CYS A 69 -5.00 -15.01 -6.40
N ALA A 70 -3.98 -15.75 -6.84
CA ALA A 70 -4.09 -17.16 -7.24
C ALA A 70 -3.90 -18.14 -6.05
N GLY A 71 -3.52 -17.63 -4.87
CA GLY A 71 -3.38 -18.44 -3.67
C GLY A 71 -4.72 -19.04 -3.25
N ARG A 72 -4.67 -20.21 -2.62
CA ARG A 72 -5.82 -20.83 -1.93
C ARG A 72 -5.67 -20.69 -0.43
N ASP A 73 -4.49 -21.02 0.07
CA ASP A 73 -4.18 -20.93 1.49
C ASP A 73 -3.93 -19.48 1.95
N GLY A 74 -4.58 -19.11 3.04
CA GLY A 74 -4.38 -17.85 3.75
C GLY A 74 -4.40 -18.02 5.25
N ARG A 75 -4.36 -16.89 5.95
CA ARG A 75 -4.61 -16.79 7.38
C ARG A 75 -5.72 -15.79 7.63
N CYS A 76 -6.56 -16.06 8.63
CA CYS A 76 -7.58 -15.10 9.03
C CYS A 76 -6.93 -13.83 9.57
N GLU A 77 -7.18 -12.71 8.92
CA GLU A 77 -6.75 -11.38 9.34
C GLU A 77 -7.99 -10.55 9.69
N ARG A 78 -7.97 -9.87 10.84
CA ARG A 78 -9.04 -8.98 11.25
C ARG A 78 -9.14 -7.80 10.28
N ARG A 79 -10.35 -7.37 9.97
CA ARG A 79 -10.61 -6.21 9.11
C ARG A 79 -10.25 -4.94 9.88
N PRO A 80 -9.40 -4.06 9.32
CA PRO A 80 -9.16 -2.75 9.89
C PRO A 80 -10.47 -1.96 10.01
N THR A 81 -10.70 -1.37 11.19
CA THR A 81 -11.85 -0.48 11.43
C THR A 81 -11.55 0.98 11.10
N PHE A 82 -10.26 1.33 11.08
CA PHE A 82 -9.78 2.68 10.77
C PHE A 82 -8.67 2.59 9.72
N CYS A 83 -8.76 3.46 8.72
CA CYS A 83 -7.74 3.64 7.69
C CYS A 83 -7.38 5.11 7.61
N ASP A 84 -6.07 5.39 7.56
CA ASP A 84 -5.60 6.72 7.27
C ASP A 84 -5.92 7.11 5.82
N GLY A 85 -5.90 8.42 5.56
CA GLY A 85 -6.18 8.98 4.24
C GLY A 85 -4.99 8.92 3.28
N THR A 86 -3.84 8.36 3.65
CA THR A 86 -2.62 8.44 2.83
C THR A 86 -2.83 7.67 1.52
N PRO A 87 -2.60 8.31 0.36
CA PRO A 87 -2.70 7.63 -0.92
C PRO A 87 -1.52 6.67 -1.09
N ALA A 88 -1.84 5.39 -1.26
CA ALA A 88 -0.89 4.34 -1.64
C ALA A 88 -1.64 3.27 -2.45
N PRO A 89 -2.06 3.59 -3.70
CA PRO A 89 -3.02 2.77 -4.42
C PRO A 89 -2.55 1.33 -4.57
N VAL A 90 -3.52 0.40 -4.48
CA VAL A 90 -3.29 -1.02 -4.74
C VAL A 90 -4.39 -1.60 -5.61
N CYS A 91 -4.04 -2.50 -6.52
CA CYS A 91 -4.97 -3.22 -7.36
C CYS A 91 -5.39 -4.52 -6.66
N GLY A 92 -6.65 -4.61 -6.24
CA GLY A 92 -7.18 -5.81 -5.63
C GLY A 92 -7.34 -6.96 -6.63
N CYS A 93 -7.41 -8.19 -6.11
CA CYS A 93 -7.65 -9.38 -6.92
C CYS A 93 -9.00 -9.40 -7.65
N ASP A 94 -9.92 -8.52 -7.24
CA ASP A 94 -11.22 -8.26 -7.86
C ASP A 94 -11.16 -7.25 -9.03
N GLY A 95 -9.97 -6.73 -9.34
CA GLY A 95 -9.75 -5.71 -10.36
C GLY A 95 -10.17 -4.30 -9.92
N VAL A 96 -10.53 -4.11 -8.64
CA VAL A 96 -10.88 -2.79 -8.10
C VAL A 96 -9.61 -2.11 -7.60
N THR A 97 -9.45 -0.83 -7.91
CA THR A 97 -8.36 -0.03 -7.35
C THR A 97 -8.75 0.46 -5.96
N TYR A 98 -7.94 0.19 -4.96
CA TYR A 98 -8.13 0.70 -3.61
C TYR A 98 -7.16 1.85 -3.37
N TRP A 99 -7.65 2.93 -2.77
CA TRP A 99 -6.84 4.10 -2.45
C TRP A 99 -5.62 3.78 -1.59
N ASN A 100 -5.76 2.79 -0.71
CA ASN A 100 -4.66 2.17 0.02
C ASN A 100 -4.98 0.72 0.43
N ASP A 101 -3.95 0.02 0.89
CA ASP A 101 -4.06 -1.37 1.33
C ASP A 101 -5.01 -1.54 2.53
N CYS A 102 -5.08 -0.54 3.41
CA CYS A 102 -5.99 -0.58 4.55
C CYS A 102 -7.45 -0.66 4.08
N LEU A 103 -7.85 0.19 3.13
CA LEU A 103 -9.21 0.18 2.59
C LEU A 103 -9.55 -1.14 1.88
N ARG A 104 -8.58 -1.76 1.21
CA ARG A 104 -8.72 -3.11 0.65
C ARG A 104 -9.00 -4.15 1.74
N LYS A 105 -8.21 -4.15 2.81
CA LYS A 105 -8.34 -5.07 3.93
C LYS A 105 -9.64 -4.85 4.72
N ALA A 106 -10.07 -3.60 4.90
CA ALA A 106 -11.35 -3.28 5.53
C ALA A 106 -12.53 -3.88 4.75
N ARG A 107 -12.42 -3.89 3.41
CA ARG A 107 -13.35 -4.58 2.51
C ARG A 107 -13.13 -6.09 2.44
N GLY A 108 -12.03 -6.59 3.01
CA GLY A 108 -11.73 -8.01 3.17
C GLY A 108 -11.28 -8.70 1.90
N HIS A 109 -10.72 -7.94 0.96
CA HIS A 109 -10.10 -8.54 -0.21
C HIS A 109 -8.73 -9.08 0.18
N THR A 110 -8.36 -10.21 -0.38
CA THR A 110 -7.26 -11.04 0.12
C THR A 110 -5.86 -10.45 -0.07
N SER A 111 -5.56 -9.94 -1.26
CA SER A 111 -4.22 -9.59 -1.71
C SER A 111 -4.34 -8.51 -2.79
N ALA A 112 -3.23 -7.88 -3.11
CA ALA A 112 -3.18 -6.80 -4.08
C ALA A 112 -1.82 -6.72 -4.75
N ILE A 113 -1.78 -6.06 -5.90
CA ILE A 113 -0.55 -5.62 -6.54
C ILE A 113 -0.38 -4.13 -6.23
N PRO A 114 0.83 -3.66 -5.86
CA PRO A 114 1.08 -2.23 -5.68
C PRO A 114 0.75 -1.41 -6.94
N GLY A 115 0.14 -0.24 -6.75
CA GLY A 115 -0.30 0.64 -7.83
C GLY A 115 -1.78 0.46 -8.20
N GLU A 116 -2.26 1.35 -9.06
CA GLU A 116 -3.60 1.28 -9.62
C GLU A 116 -3.76 0.04 -10.52
N CYS A 117 -4.98 -0.46 -10.68
CA CYS A 117 -5.22 -1.53 -11.66
C CYS A 117 -4.94 -1.02 -13.09
N ALA A 118 -4.16 -1.80 -13.84
CA ALA A 118 -3.91 -1.53 -15.26
C ALA A 118 -5.23 -1.64 -16.06
N LEU A 119 -5.36 -0.85 -17.13
CA LEU A 119 -6.60 -0.78 -17.93
C LEU A 119 -7.14 -2.14 -18.41
N GLY A 120 -6.28 -3.13 -18.61
CA GLY A 120 -6.69 -4.49 -19.03
C GLY A 120 -7.15 -5.42 -17.89
N SER A 121 -6.83 -5.09 -16.63
CA SER A 121 -7.24 -5.87 -15.45
C SER A 121 -8.19 -5.11 -14.52
N ALA A 122 -8.36 -3.82 -14.74
CA ALA A 122 -9.24 -2.97 -13.96
C ALA A 122 -10.71 -3.29 -14.24
N LYS A 123 -11.51 -3.36 -13.18
CA LYS A 123 -12.96 -3.51 -13.26
C LYS A 123 -13.55 -2.22 -13.81
N GLY A 124 -13.94 -2.25 -15.08
CA GLY A 124 -14.61 -1.14 -15.75
C GLY A 124 -16.01 -0.84 -15.19
N CYS A 125 -16.45 0.40 -15.34
CA CYS A 125 -17.79 0.87 -15.01
C CYS A 125 -18.26 1.92 -16.03
N ASP A 126 -19.55 1.91 -16.34
CA ASP A 126 -20.18 2.80 -17.33
C ASP A 126 -21.66 3.03 -16.96
N ARG A 127 -22.51 3.43 -17.92
CA ARG A 127 -23.96 3.63 -17.66
C ARG A 127 -24.70 2.33 -17.31
N GLY A 128 -24.27 1.18 -17.85
CA GLY A 128 -24.87 -0.13 -17.63
C GLY A 128 -24.17 -0.95 -16.54
N THR A 129 -22.89 -0.71 -16.31
CA THR A 129 -22.05 -1.47 -15.37
C THR A 129 -21.73 -0.64 -14.13
N LYS A 130 -22.30 -1.03 -12.98
CA LYS A 130 -22.06 -0.38 -11.68
C LYS A 130 -20.94 -1.07 -10.90
N CYS A 131 -20.22 -0.28 -10.10
CA CYS A 131 -19.25 -0.79 -9.15
C CYS A 131 -19.93 -1.46 -7.95
N ALA A 132 -19.17 -2.33 -7.26
CA ALA A 132 -19.62 -2.95 -6.01
C ALA A 132 -19.91 -1.88 -4.93
N PRO A 133 -20.78 -2.17 -3.94
CA PRO A 133 -21.10 -1.22 -2.88
C PRO A 133 -19.86 -0.66 -2.17
N GLY A 134 -19.77 0.67 -2.09
CA GLY A 134 -18.63 1.36 -1.49
C GLY A 134 -17.45 1.61 -2.42
N ALA A 135 -17.52 1.16 -3.67
CA ALA A 135 -16.66 1.62 -4.76
C ALA A 135 -17.40 2.69 -5.59
N VAL A 136 -16.64 3.66 -6.10
CA VAL A 136 -17.09 4.72 -6.98
C VAL A 136 -16.59 4.48 -8.40
N CYS A 137 -17.32 4.96 -9.40
CA CYS A 137 -16.90 4.87 -10.78
C CYS A 137 -16.01 6.07 -11.13
N THR A 138 -14.69 5.85 -11.09
CA THR A 138 -13.69 6.87 -11.36
C THR A 138 -13.43 6.98 -12.86
N ARG A 139 -13.65 8.17 -13.42
CA ARG A 139 -13.45 8.48 -14.83
C ARG A 139 -12.30 9.46 -14.99
N ILE A 140 -11.07 8.96 -15.01
CA ILE A 140 -9.87 9.77 -15.21
C ILE A 140 -9.29 9.46 -16.58
N VAL A 141 -9.19 10.48 -17.43
CA VAL A 141 -8.60 10.41 -18.76
C VAL A 141 -7.17 10.95 -18.76
N PRO A 142 -6.28 10.48 -19.65
CA PRO A 142 -4.87 10.86 -19.61
C PRO A 142 -4.62 12.34 -19.95
N ALA A 143 -5.51 12.97 -20.72
CA ALA A 143 -5.38 14.36 -21.14
C ALA A 143 -6.75 14.96 -21.52
N PRO A 144 -6.90 16.30 -21.56
CA PRO A 144 -8.17 16.96 -21.87
C PRO A 144 -8.79 16.59 -23.21
N GLU A 145 -7.97 16.23 -24.21
CA GLU A 145 -8.43 15.84 -25.55
C GLU A 145 -9.14 14.49 -25.54
N ALA A 146 -8.92 13.66 -24.51
CA ALA A 146 -9.59 12.38 -24.31
C ALA A 146 -10.94 12.52 -23.57
N CYS A 147 -11.36 13.73 -23.23
CA CYS A 147 -12.65 13.98 -22.62
C CYS A 147 -13.80 13.66 -23.59
N ALA A 148 -14.74 12.82 -23.14
CA ALA A 148 -16.01 12.55 -23.82
C ALA A 148 -17.14 12.46 -22.78
N PRO A 149 -18.41 12.68 -23.16
CA PRO A 149 -19.52 12.56 -22.22
C PRO A 149 -19.71 11.15 -21.66
N ASP A 150 -19.27 10.13 -22.42
CA ASP A 150 -19.51 8.71 -22.14
C ASP A 150 -18.23 7.90 -21.93
N VAL A 151 -17.17 8.55 -21.40
CA VAL A 151 -15.94 7.81 -21.10
C VAL A 151 -16.24 6.70 -20.08
N PRO A 152 -15.88 5.44 -20.37
CA PRO A 152 -15.91 4.41 -19.35
C PRO A 152 -14.95 4.77 -18.22
N GLY A 153 -15.33 4.43 -17.00
CA GLY A 153 -14.48 4.55 -15.82
C GLY A 153 -13.98 3.20 -15.37
N VAL A 154 -13.25 3.22 -14.27
CA VAL A 154 -12.85 2.03 -13.53
C VAL A 154 -13.28 2.18 -12.07
N CYS A 155 -13.57 1.06 -11.41
CA CYS A 155 -14.04 1.06 -10.04
C CYS A 155 -12.91 1.34 -9.06
N TRP A 156 -13.14 2.30 -8.15
CA TRP A 156 -12.22 2.65 -7.09
C TRP A 156 -12.89 2.62 -5.71
N VAL A 157 -12.19 2.13 -4.70
CA VAL A 157 -12.55 2.35 -3.29
C VAL A 157 -11.69 3.47 -2.75
N VAL A 158 -12.33 4.61 -2.48
CA VAL A 158 -11.70 5.83 -1.97
C VAL A 158 -12.14 6.11 -0.53
N PRO A 159 -11.37 6.90 0.25
CA PRO A 159 -11.72 7.25 1.61
C PRO A 159 -13.07 7.98 1.68
N ALA A 160 -13.80 7.80 2.78
CA ALA A 160 -15.11 8.43 3.00
C ALA A 160 -15.02 9.97 3.05
N ALA A 161 -13.88 10.52 3.46
CA ALA A 161 -13.54 11.93 3.39
C ALA A 161 -12.20 12.08 2.67
N CYS A 162 -12.11 13.02 1.73
CA CYS A 162 -10.84 13.28 1.07
C CYS A 162 -9.88 13.94 2.06
N PRO A 163 -8.66 13.41 2.24
CA PRO A 163 -7.64 14.10 3.01
C PRO A 163 -7.32 15.45 2.33
N PRO A 164 -6.75 16.42 3.05
CA PRO A 164 -6.23 17.64 2.42
C PRO A 164 -5.26 17.25 1.30
N ALA A 165 -5.30 17.98 0.19
CA ALA A 165 -4.59 17.67 -1.05
C ALA A 165 -3.12 17.32 -0.77
N SER A 166 -2.81 16.02 -0.81
CA SER A 166 -1.48 15.48 -0.52
C SER A 166 -0.75 14.99 -1.77
N GLY A 167 -1.38 15.08 -2.94
CA GLY A 167 -0.82 14.65 -4.22
C GLY A 167 -0.28 15.81 -5.06
N VAL A 168 0.73 15.50 -5.88
CA VAL A 168 1.20 16.37 -6.98
C VAL A 168 0.26 16.32 -8.18
N ASP A 169 -0.48 15.22 -8.32
CA ASP A 169 -1.45 15.07 -9.40
C ASP A 169 -2.58 16.09 -9.28
N ARG A 170 -2.94 16.67 -10.42
CA ARG A 170 -4.01 17.66 -10.55
C ARG A 170 -4.95 17.24 -11.67
N PHE A 171 -6.24 17.43 -11.43
CA PHE A 171 -7.28 17.00 -12.34
C PHE A 171 -8.24 18.15 -12.64
N VAL A 172 -8.63 18.27 -13.91
CA VAL A 172 -9.63 19.24 -14.39
C VAL A 172 -10.84 18.47 -14.88
N ALA A 173 -12.04 18.92 -14.52
CA ALA A 173 -13.27 18.28 -14.97
C ALA A 173 -13.44 18.43 -16.49
N CYS A 174 -13.86 17.35 -17.15
CA CYS A 174 -14.24 17.37 -18.56
C CYS A 174 -15.57 18.14 -18.74
N GLY A 175 -15.56 19.23 -19.51
CA GLY A 175 -16.75 20.03 -19.79
C GLY A 175 -16.47 21.17 -20.77
N PRO A 176 -17.50 21.87 -21.28
CA PRO A 176 -17.30 23.02 -22.15
C PRO A 176 -16.50 24.12 -21.42
N PRO A 177 -15.61 24.85 -22.10
CA PRO A 177 -14.88 25.96 -21.52
C PRO A 177 -15.87 27.09 -21.19
N GLY A 178 -16.30 27.18 -19.94
CA GLY A 178 -17.33 28.16 -19.52
C GLY A 178 -17.32 28.50 -18.03
N GLY A 179 -16.31 28.04 -17.31
CA GLY A 179 -16.10 28.30 -15.89
C GLY A 179 -15.04 27.33 -15.43
N GLU A 180 -13.83 27.81 -15.17
CA GLU A 180 -12.71 27.01 -14.72
C GLU A 180 -13.07 26.36 -13.38
N PRO A 181 -13.32 25.04 -13.29
CA PRO A 181 -13.36 24.42 -11.99
C PRO A 181 -11.93 24.44 -11.46
N PRO A 182 -11.70 24.83 -10.19
CA PRO A 182 -10.36 24.74 -9.62
C PRO A 182 -9.86 23.30 -9.74
N CYS A 183 -8.59 23.13 -10.08
CA CYS A 183 -7.98 21.81 -10.09
C CYS A 183 -8.30 21.07 -8.79
N VAL A 184 -8.76 19.83 -8.93
CA VAL A 184 -9.05 18.97 -7.81
C VAL A 184 -7.95 17.93 -7.63
N ASP A 185 -7.86 17.38 -6.42
CA ASP A 185 -6.99 16.23 -6.15
C ASP A 185 -7.61 14.92 -6.67
N LEU A 186 -6.83 13.83 -6.61
CA LEU A 186 -7.26 12.51 -7.08
C LEU A 186 -8.52 12.00 -6.36
N CYS A 187 -8.65 12.25 -5.06
CA CYS A 187 -9.80 11.77 -4.28
C CYS A 187 -11.08 12.50 -4.71
N GLN A 188 -10.99 13.82 -4.84
CA GLN A 188 -12.10 14.66 -5.32
C GLN A 188 -12.49 14.29 -6.74
N ALA A 189 -11.52 14.13 -7.66
CA ALA A 189 -11.75 13.69 -9.03
C ALA A 189 -12.46 12.32 -9.07
N ALA A 190 -11.95 11.33 -8.33
CA ALA A 190 -12.50 9.99 -8.26
C ALA A 190 -13.94 9.93 -7.73
N ARG A 191 -14.28 10.80 -6.75
CA ARG A 191 -15.60 10.85 -6.12
C ARG A 191 -16.63 11.67 -6.88
N SER A 192 -16.20 12.54 -7.78
CA SER A 192 -17.07 13.49 -8.48
C SER A 192 -18.14 12.82 -9.35
N GLY A 193 -17.88 11.59 -9.82
CA GLY A 193 -18.73 10.89 -10.78
C GLY A 193 -18.68 11.45 -12.21
N VAL A 194 -18.02 12.59 -12.44
CA VAL A 194 -17.83 13.19 -13.77
C VAL A 194 -16.44 12.87 -14.31
N PRO A 195 -16.27 12.79 -15.65
CA PRO A 195 -14.95 12.58 -16.23
C PRO A 195 -14.01 13.74 -15.89
N HIS A 196 -12.75 13.42 -15.58
CA HIS A 196 -11.68 14.37 -15.29
C HIS A 196 -10.45 14.04 -16.13
N ALA A 197 -9.74 15.04 -16.62
CA ALA A 197 -8.46 14.89 -17.28
C ALA A 197 -7.31 15.16 -16.31
N ARG A 198 -6.22 14.38 -16.42
CA ARG A 198 -4.94 14.74 -15.80
C ARG A 198 -4.43 16.05 -16.40
N ALA A 199 -4.04 16.98 -15.55
CA ALA A 199 -3.52 18.30 -15.93
C ALA A 199 -2.08 18.48 -15.43
N THR A 200 -1.22 19.04 -16.28
CA THR A 200 0.17 19.38 -15.93
C THR A 200 0.29 20.75 -15.28
N THR A 201 -0.61 21.67 -15.62
CA THR A 201 -0.70 23.01 -15.02
C THR A 201 -2.14 23.31 -14.66
N CYS A 202 -2.32 23.88 -13.48
CA CYS A 202 -3.57 24.47 -13.06
C CYS A 202 -3.53 25.97 -13.36
N PRO A 203 -4.59 26.54 -13.92
CA PRO A 203 -4.75 27.98 -14.08
C PRO A 203 -4.82 28.71 -12.73
#